data_AF-A0A6B2LU59-F1
#
_entry.id   AF-A0A6B2LU59-F1
#
_cell.length_a   1.000
_cell.length_b   1.000
_cell.length_c   1.000
_cell.angle_alpha   90.00
_cell.angle_beta   90.00
_cell.angle_gamma   90.00
#
_symmetry.space_group_name_H-M   'P 1'
#
loop_
_entity.id
_entity.type
_entity.pdbx_description
1 polymer ?
#
loop_
_entity_poly.entity_id
_entity_poly.type
_entity_poly.pdbx_seq_one_letter_code
_entity_poly.pdbx_strand_id
1 'polypeptide(L)'
;MMNWYGVTCDSSNSTITHISLSNNNLTGIMDFNIGNLPSLVYLDLSKNKLIGSIPDMFSNSSLTYFNVSMNLLNGSIPASLQNASLLSIL
;
A
#
# COMPACT_ATOMS: atom_id res chain seq x y z
N MET A 1 10.78 20.52 2.16
CA MET A 1 9.57 19.69 2.41
C MET A 1 9.25 18.97 1.12
N MET A 2 9.32 17.63 1.11
CA MET A 2 8.86 16.84 -0.03
C MET A 2 7.33 16.87 -0.03
N ASN A 3 6.74 17.62 -0.97
CA ASN A 3 5.29 17.72 -1.14
C ASN A 3 4.85 16.86 -2.33
N TRP A 4 5.05 15.55 -2.22
CA TRP A 4 4.50 14.63 -3.21
C TRP A 4 3.03 14.42 -2.90
N TYR A 5 2.20 14.48 -3.94
CA TYR A 5 0.76 14.23 -3.80
C TYR A 5 0.54 12.84 -3.19
N GLY A 6 -0.32 12.77 -2.18
CA GLY A 6 -0.68 11.51 -1.52
C GLY A 6 0.39 10.92 -0.61
N VAL A 7 1.53 11.59 -0.39
CA VAL A 7 2.60 11.07 0.47
C VAL A 7 2.73 11.94 1.72
N THR A 8 2.67 11.31 2.89
CA THR A 8 2.93 11.95 4.18
C THR A 8 4.21 11.38 4.77
N CYS A 9 5.09 12.27 5.23
CA CYS A 9 6.32 11.91 5.93
C CYS A 9 6.25 12.30 7.41
N ASP A 10 6.93 11.54 8.25
CA ASP A 10 7.28 11.97 9.60
C ASP A 10 8.39 13.03 9.52
N SER A 11 8.10 14.22 10.06
CA SER A 11 9.00 15.38 10.00
C SER A 11 10.23 15.25 10.89
N SER A 12 10.22 14.33 11.86
CA SER A 12 11.34 14.12 12.79
C SER A 12 12.46 13.27 12.20
N ASN A 13 12.13 12.30 11.34
CA ASN A 13 13.07 11.33 10.78
C ASN A 13 13.06 11.27 9.24
N SER A 14 12.24 12.09 8.57
CA SER A 14 12.11 12.13 7.10
C SER A 14 11.73 10.78 6.46
N THR A 15 10.98 9.94 7.19
CA THR A 15 10.49 8.66 6.66
C THR A 15 9.06 8.79 6.12
N ILE A 16 8.71 7.99 5.12
CA ILE A 16 7.34 7.93 4.59
C ILE A 16 6.50 7.08 5.55
N THR A 17 5.39 7.64 6.01
CA THR A 17 4.47 6.96 6.94
C THR A 17 3.13 6.65 6.31
N HIS A 18 2.66 7.49 5.37
CA HIS A 18 1.38 7.29 4.70
C HIS A 18 1.51 7.50 3.20
N ILE A 19 0.88 6.60 2.44
CA ILE A 19 0.65 6.74 1.01
C ILE A 19 -0.86 6.59 0.77
N SER A 20 -1.49 7.63 0.26
CA SER A 20 -2.89 7.63 -0.18
C SER A 20 -2.95 8.09 -1.62
N LEU A 21 -3.17 7.13 -2.52
CA LEU A 21 -3.33 7.35 -3.95
C LEU A 21 -4.68 6.83 -4.42
N SER A 22 -5.70 6.87 -3.56
CA SER A 22 -7.04 6.45 -3.96
C SER A 22 -7.64 7.36 -5.02
N ASN A 23 -8.44 6.77 -5.91
CA ASN A 23 -9.14 7.48 -6.99
C ASN A 23 -8.21 8.23 -7.98
N ASN A 24 -7.12 7.58 -8.42
CA ASN A 24 -6.12 8.19 -9.33
C ASN A 24 -6.01 7.52 -10.70
N ASN A 25 -6.95 6.65 -11.08
CA ASN A 25 -6.88 5.88 -12.32
C ASN A 25 -5.58 5.08 -12.49
N LEU A 26 -4.91 4.69 -11.41
CA LEU A 26 -3.67 3.92 -11.48
C LEU A 26 -3.93 2.57 -12.16
N THR A 27 -3.07 2.19 -13.11
CA THR A 27 -3.15 0.94 -13.87
C THR A 27 -1.87 0.13 -13.71
N GLY A 28 -1.93 -1.16 -14.04
CA GLY A 28 -0.76 -2.05 -14.02
C GLY A 28 -0.79 -3.01 -12.84
N ILE A 29 0.31 -3.73 -12.66
CA ILE A 29 0.50 -4.69 -11.57
C ILE A 29 1.19 -4.02 -10.38
N MET A 30 0.96 -4.54 -9.18
CA MET A 30 1.75 -4.16 -8.01
C MET A 30 3.04 -5.01 -8.00
N ASP A 31 4.18 -4.40 -8.31
CA ASP A 31 5.49 -5.04 -8.42
C ASP A 31 6.57 -4.44 -7.49
N PHE A 32 6.13 -3.71 -6.46
CA PHE A 32 6.99 -3.04 -5.49
C PHE A 32 7.13 -3.85 -4.19
N ASN A 33 8.16 -3.53 -3.39
CA ASN A 33 8.41 -4.13 -2.09
C ASN A 33 8.21 -3.09 -0.98
N ILE A 34 7.15 -3.24 -0.17
CA ILE A 34 6.86 -2.34 0.96
C ILE A 34 7.89 -2.48 2.08
N GLY A 35 8.63 -3.58 2.15
CA GLY A 35 9.77 -3.73 3.07
C GLY A 35 10.84 -2.64 2.92
N ASN A 36 10.90 -1.96 1.76
CA ASN A 36 11.79 -0.81 1.56
C ASN A 36 11.30 0.48 2.23
N LEU A 37 10.07 0.48 2.76
CA LEU A 37 9.45 1.58 3.49
C LEU A 37 9.12 1.10 4.91
N PRO A 38 10.14 0.90 5.77
CA PRO A 38 9.96 0.25 7.07
C PRO A 38 9.05 1.04 8.03
N SER A 39 8.87 2.33 7.80
CA SER A 39 8.01 3.22 8.60
C SER A 39 6.61 3.42 8.01
N LEU A 40 6.30 2.79 6.86
CA LEU A 40 4.98 2.90 6.25
C LEU A 40 3.95 2.16 7.08
N VAL A 41 2.96 2.91 7.58
CA VAL A 41 1.86 2.37 8.40
C VAL A 41 0.53 2.35 7.65
N TYR A 42 0.39 3.19 6.62
CA TYR A 42 -0.86 3.37 5.89
C TYR A 42 -0.63 3.36 4.37
N LEU A 43 -1.33 2.46 3.68
CA LEU A 43 -1.37 2.39 2.23
C LEU A 43 -2.81 2.27 1.72
N ASP A 44 -3.27 3.30 1.02
CA ASP A 44 -4.56 3.32 0.33
C ASP A 44 -4.37 3.48 -1.18
N LEU A 45 -4.66 2.41 -1.91
CA LEU A 45 -4.67 2.33 -3.37
C LEU A 45 -6.08 2.08 -3.91
N SER A 46 -7.12 2.30 -3.09
CA SER A 46 -8.50 2.01 -3.46
C SER A 46 -8.99 2.84 -4.65
N LYS A 47 -10.04 2.36 -5.34
CA LYS A 47 -10.67 3.08 -6.47
C LYS A 47 -9.70 3.35 -7.61
N ASN A 48 -8.91 2.35 -7.98
CA ASN A 48 -7.99 2.41 -9.11
C ASN A 48 -8.32 1.29 -10.11
N LYS A 49 -7.43 1.06 -11.08
CA LYS A 49 -7.56 0.05 -12.13
C LYS A 49 -6.37 -0.92 -12.10
N LEU A 50 -5.84 -1.18 -10.91
CA LEU A 50 -4.73 -2.12 -10.71
C LEU A 50 -5.20 -3.54 -11.01
N ILE A 51 -4.34 -4.34 -11.65
CA ILE A 51 -4.63 -5.71 -12.10
C ILE A 51 -3.64 -6.71 -11.53
N GLY A 52 -3.94 -8.00 -11.65
CA GLY A 52 -3.06 -9.09 -11.21
C GLY A 52 -3.19 -9.38 -9.71
N SER A 53 -2.23 -10.13 -9.18
CA SER A 53 -2.22 -10.54 -7.78
C SER A 53 -1.54 -9.52 -6.87
N ILE A 54 -1.95 -9.50 -5.60
CA ILE A 54 -1.19 -8.81 -4.56
C ILE A 54 0.13 -9.59 -4.36
N PRO A 55 1.31 -8.96 -4.53
CA PRO A 55 2.58 -9.66 -4.37
C PRO A 55 2.90 -9.87 -2.89
N ASP A 56 3.78 -10.83 -2.61
CA ASP A 56 4.30 -11.06 -1.27
C ASP A 56 5.36 -9.99 -0.92
N MET A 57 4.89 -8.84 -0.45
CA MET A 57 5.68 -7.61 -0.28
C MET A 57 5.67 -7.05 1.14
N PHE A 58 5.02 -7.75 2.07
CA PHE A 58 4.74 -7.26 3.43
C PHE A 58 5.70 -7.81 4.49
N SER A 59 6.67 -8.63 4.08
CA SER A 59 7.71 -9.14 4.95
C SER A 59 8.49 -7.98 5.57
N ASN A 60 8.52 -7.90 6.91
CA ASN A 60 9.11 -6.79 7.69
C ASN A 60 8.43 -5.42 7.53
N SER A 61 7.17 -5.39 7.11
CA SER A 61 6.39 -4.16 7.03
C SER A 61 5.82 -3.75 8.40
N SER A 62 5.77 -2.44 8.65
CA SER A 62 5.01 -1.85 9.78
C SER A 62 3.57 -1.49 9.41
N LEU A 63 3.09 -1.96 8.26
CA LEU A 63 1.79 -1.58 7.71
C LEU A 63 0.66 -2.10 8.59
N THR A 64 -0.17 -1.18 9.08
CA THR A 64 -1.36 -1.50 9.89
C THR A 64 -2.65 -1.33 9.10
N TYR A 65 -2.62 -0.48 8.07
CA TYR A 65 -3.73 -0.25 7.17
C TYR A 65 -3.33 -0.52 5.72
N PHE A 66 -4.05 -1.44 5.09
CA PHE A 66 -3.90 -1.73 3.67
C PHE A 66 -5.28 -1.77 2.99
N ASN A 67 -5.46 -0.87 2.01
CA ASN A 67 -6.70 -0.80 1.24
C ASN A 67 -6.41 -0.84 -0.26
N VAL A 68 -6.92 -1.88 -0.90
CA VAL A 68 -6.87 -2.07 -2.35
C VAL A 68 -8.27 -2.30 -2.96
N SER A 69 -9.32 -1.99 -2.19
CA SER A 69 -10.73 -2.06 -2.63
C SER A 69 -10.98 -1.35 -3.96
N MET A 70 -11.99 -1.79 -4.69
CA MET A 70 -12.40 -1.15 -5.95
C MET A 70 -11.25 -1.06 -6.96
N ASN A 71 -10.52 -2.17 -7.14
CA ASN A 71 -9.54 -2.42 -8.20
C ASN A 71 -9.94 -3.65 -9.03
N LEU A 72 -9.07 -4.08 -9.96
CA LEU A 72 -9.25 -5.26 -10.80
C LEU A 72 -8.27 -6.39 -10.40
N LEU A 73 -7.95 -6.47 -9.12
CA LEU A 73 -7.01 -7.45 -8.56
C LEU A 73 -7.62 -8.84 -8.52
N ASN A 74 -6.78 -9.87 -8.61
CA ASN A 74 -7.16 -11.27 -8.60
C ASN A 74 -6.18 -12.11 -7.75
N GLY A 75 -6.36 -13.43 -7.72
CA GLY A 75 -5.49 -14.33 -6.97
C GLY A 75 -5.79 -14.37 -5.47
N SER A 76 -4.84 -14.91 -4.70
CA SER A 76 -4.97 -15.10 -3.25
C SER A 76 -4.32 -13.98 -2.46
N ILE A 77 -4.77 -13.79 -1.22
CA ILE A 77 -4.16 -12.90 -0.25
C ILE A 77 -2.79 -13.47 0.16
N PRO A 78 -1.67 -12.72 0.09
CA PRO A 78 -0.36 -13.17 0.52
C PRO A 78 -0.32 -13.51 2.01
N ALA A 79 0.40 -14.56 2.39
CA ALA A 79 0.54 -14.96 3.79
C ALA A 79 1.25 -13.90 4.65
N SER A 80 2.18 -13.13 4.07
CA SER A 80 2.86 -12.01 4.74
C SER A 80 1.92 -10.87 5.15
N LEU A 81 0.69 -10.84 4.60
CA LEU A 81 -0.33 -9.87 4.96
C LEU A 81 -1.00 -10.16 6.32
N GLN A 82 -0.66 -11.28 6.98
CA GLN A 82 -1.21 -11.63 8.31
C GLN A 82 -0.92 -10.56 9.39
N ASN A 83 0.11 -9.71 9.21
CA ASN A 83 0.42 -8.65 10.16
C ASN A 83 -0.40 -7.36 9.99
N ALA A 84 -1.11 -7.19 8.87
CA ALA A 84 -1.95 -6.00 8.65
C ALA A 84 -3.22 -6.11 9.51
N SER A 85 -3.35 -5.22 10.49
CA SER A 85 -4.44 -5.26 11.49
C SER A 85 -5.79 -4.81 10.91
N LEU A 86 -5.78 -4.00 9.85
CA LEU A 86 -6.97 -3.54 9.14
C LEU A 86 -6.79 -3.75 7.64
N LEU A 87 -7.59 -4.65 7.09
CA LEU A 87 -7.51 -5.07 5.69
C LEU A 87 -8.84 -4.85 4.97
N SER A 88 -8.80 -4.12 3.85
CA SER A 88 -9.95 -3.94 2.95
C SER A 88 -9.56 -4.29 1.51
N ILE A 89 -10.20 -5.33 0.96
CA ILE A 89 -9.84 -5.92 -0.35
C ILE A 89 -10.99 -5.87 -1.38
N LEU A 90 -12.21 -5.51 -0.98
CA LEU A 90 -13.41 -5.52 -1.86
C LEU A 90 -13.55 -4.24 -2.68
#